data_AF-A0AB34TAD4-F1
#
_entry.id   AF-A0AB34TAD4-F1
#
_cell.length_a   1.000
_cell.length_b   1.000
_cell.length_c   1.000
_cell.angle_alpha   90.00
_cell.angle_beta   90.00
_cell.angle_gamma   90.00
#
_symmetry.space_group_name_H-M   'P 1'
#
loop_
_entity.id
_entity.type
_entity.pdbx_description
1 polymer ?
#
loop_
_entity_poly.entity_id
_entity_poly.type
_entity_poly.pdbx_seq_one_letter_code
_entity_poly.pdbx_strand_id
1 'polypeptide(L)'
;MVNPFYVPYNGIVLRFMDEVNRMLDRQPDLGFFGYLGLLHAKLLDAPIDVVDPADYDARTVMAMIVYVVRQEKFGAGLMLHSLNHGLIQRWLRRLVQIDDERASS
;
A
#
# COMPACT_ATOMS: atom_id res chain seq x y z
N MET A 1 -11.11 -21.49 -16.62
CA MET A 1 -11.65 -21.25 -15.26
C MET A 1 -11.45 -19.78 -14.97
N VAL A 2 -12.50 -18.96 -14.96
CA VAL A 2 -12.38 -17.54 -14.59
C VAL A 2 -12.34 -17.50 -13.08
N ASN A 3 -11.26 -16.95 -12.49
CA ASN A 3 -11.19 -16.77 -11.05
C ASN A 3 -12.34 -15.83 -10.64
N PRO A 4 -13.30 -16.25 -9.80
CA PRO A 4 -14.44 -15.42 -9.40
C PRO A 4 -14.01 -14.18 -8.61
N PHE A 5 -12.74 -14.11 -8.20
CA PHE A 5 -12.13 -12.97 -7.52
C PHE A 5 -11.30 -12.06 -8.46
N TYR A 6 -11.39 -12.24 -9.77
CA TYR A 6 -10.60 -11.47 -10.73
C TYR A 6 -11.25 -10.10 -11.03
N VAL A 7 -10.61 -9.02 -10.58
CA VAL A 7 -10.93 -7.67 -11.04
C VAL A 7 -10.09 -7.36 -12.29
N PRO A 8 -10.72 -6.95 -13.42
CA PRO A 8 -10.01 -6.64 -14.65
C PRO A 8 -9.33 -5.26 -14.55
N TYR A 9 -8.12 -5.24 -13.99
CA TYR A 9 -7.31 -4.03 -13.92
C TYR A 9 -6.69 -3.67 -15.26
N ASN A 10 -6.60 -2.36 -15.54
CA ASN A 10 -5.85 -1.88 -16.69
C ASN A 10 -4.33 -2.11 -16.49
N GLY A 11 -3.58 -1.98 -17.58
CA GLY A 11 -2.13 -2.21 -17.55
C GLY A 11 -1.34 -1.29 -16.61
N ILE A 12 -1.86 -0.11 -16.26
CA ILE A 12 -1.19 0.80 -15.32
C ILE A 12 -1.27 0.23 -13.90
N VAL A 13 -2.46 -0.19 -13.48
CA VAL A 13 -2.67 -0.76 -12.14
C VAL A 13 -1.93 -2.07 -11.98
N LEU A 14 -1.91 -2.93 -13.01
CA LEU A 14 -1.12 -4.17 -13.00
C LEU A 14 0.38 -3.88 -12.84
N ARG A 15 0.94 -2.95 -13.62
CA ARG A 15 2.36 -2.58 -13.49
C ARG A 15 2.70 -1.96 -12.14
N PHE A 16 1.81 -1.18 -11.57
CA PHE A 16 1.98 -0.64 -10.22
C PHE A 16 2.06 -1.77 -9.18
N MET A 17 1.11 -2.70 -9.20
CA MET A 17 1.12 -3.86 -8.29
C MET A 17 2.37 -4.71 -8.47
N ASP A 18 2.79 -4.95 -9.71
CA ASP A 18 4.02 -5.69 -10.02
C ASP A 18 5.26 -4.98 -9.46
N GLU A 19 5.37 -3.66 -9.62
CA GLU A 19 6.54 -2.92 -9.13
C GLU A 19 6.61 -2.89 -7.61
N VAL A 20 5.47 -2.77 -6.92
CA VAL A 20 5.42 -2.90 -5.45
C VAL A 20 5.91 -4.28 -5.02
N ASN A 21 5.46 -5.36 -5.69
CA ASN A 21 5.95 -6.71 -5.38
C ASN A 21 7.46 -6.85 -5.67
N ARG A 22 7.95 -6.37 -6.82
CA ARG A 22 9.37 -6.41 -7.18
C ARG A 22 10.25 -5.65 -6.21
N MET A 23 9.78 -4.50 -5.71
CA MET A 23 10.51 -3.76 -4.68
C MET A 23 10.72 -4.61 -3.43
N LEU A 24 9.67 -5.32 -2.98
CA LEU A 24 9.75 -6.22 -1.83
C LEU A 24 10.71 -7.40 -2.08
N ASP A 25 10.74 -7.93 -3.30
CA ASP A 25 11.63 -9.02 -3.67
C ASP A 25 13.11 -8.56 -3.75
N ARG A 26 13.35 -7.33 -4.22
CA ARG A 26 14.70 -6.74 -4.34
C ARG A 26 15.27 -6.31 -3.00
N GLN A 27 14.44 -5.98 -2.02
CA GLN A 27 14.85 -5.43 -0.73
C GLN A 27 14.16 -6.15 0.44
N PRO A 28 14.46 -7.43 0.67
CA PRO A 28 13.84 -8.21 1.75
C PRO A 28 14.08 -7.60 3.13
N ASP A 29 15.18 -6.88 3.30
CA ASP A 29 15.60 -6.24 4.56
C ASP A 29 14.78 -5.00 4.93
N LEU A 30 13.90 -4.49 4.05
CA LEU A 30 12.97 -3.41 4.39
C LEU A 30 11.98 -3.78 5.52
N GLY A 31 11.92 -5.06 5.89
CA GLY A 31 11.15 -5.53 7.03
C GLY A 31 9.64 -5.56 6.79
N PHE A 32 9.21 -5.59 5.53
CA PHE A 32 7.80 -5.79 5.16
C PHE A 32 7.37 -7.25 5.18
N PHE A 33 8.23 -8.19 5.59
CA PHE A 33 7.81 -9.58 5.86
C PHE A 33 6.74 -9.62 6.97
N GLY A 34 6.90 -8.77 8.00
CA GLY A 34 5.96 -8.61 9.11
C GLY A 34 5.01 -7.42 9.00
N TYR A 35 4.71 -6.95 7.77
CA TYR A 35 3.93 -5.71 7.55
C TYR A 35 2.58 -5.68 8.28
N LEU A 36 1.90 -6.84 8.44
CA LEU A 36 0.65 -6.93 9.21
C LEU A 36 0.86 -6.58 10.69
N GLY A 37 1.96 -7.06 11.29
CA GLY A 37 2.31 -6.72 12.68
C GLY A 37 2.68 -5.24 12.83
N LEU A 38 3.38 -4.67 11.84
CA LEU A 38 3.67 -3.24 11.80
C LEU A 38 2.39 -2.41 11.73
N LEU A 39 1.47 -2.76 10.83
CA LEU A 39 0.21 -2.07 10.68
C LEU A 39 -0.65 -2.20 11.94
N HIS A 40 -0.78 -3.39 12.51
CA HIS A 40 -1.52 -3.58 13.75
C HIS A 40 -0.95 -2.71 14.89
N ALA A 41 0.37 -2.69 15.08
CA ALA A 41 1.02 -1.88 16.11
C ALA A 41 0.86 -0.37 15.92
N LYS A 42 0.69 0.10 14.68
CA LYS A 42 0.60 1.53 14.34
C LYS A 42 -0.83 2.04 14.22
N LEU A 43 -1.74 1.22 13.70
CA LEU A 43 -3.13 1.59 13.44
C LEU A 43 -4.06 1.18 14.59
N LEU A 44 -3.64 0.27 15.48
CA LEU A 44 -4.45 -0.20 16.63
C LEU A 44 -5.86 -0.65 16.20
N ASP A 45 -5.93 -1.47 15.16
CA ASP A 45 -7.17 -1.97 14.54
C ASP A 45 -8.06 -0.92 13.86
N ALA A 46 -7.62 0.34 13.79
CA ALA A 46 -8.31 1.35 12.98
C ALA A 46 -8.34 0.90 11.50
N PRO A 47 -9.48 1.02 10.82
CA PRO A 47 -9.58 0.72 9.40
C PRO A 47 -8.57 1.54 8.57
N ILE A 48 -7.82 0.87 7.71
CA ILE A 48 -6.73 1.48 6.93
C ILE A 48 -7.19 2.62 6.00
N ASP A 49 -8.47 2.65 5.65
CA ASP A 49 -9.14 3.64 4.83
C ASP A 49 -9.56 4.91 5.58
N VAL A 50 -9.71 4.85 6.90
CA VAL A 50 -10.12 6.01 7.73
C VAL A 50 -8.95 6.79 8.31
N VAL A 51 -7.76 6.19 8.38
CA VAL A 51 -6.61 6.85 9.00
C VAL A 51 -6.03 7.97 8.12
N ASP A 52 -5.47 9.01 8.75
CA ASP A 52 -4.77 10.08 8.03
C ASP A 52 -3.29 9.69 7.83
N PRO A 53 -2.81 9.57 6.57
CA PRO A 53 -1.39 9.28 6.33
C PRO A 53 -0.45 10.37 6.86
N ALA A 54 -0.93 11.58 7.14
CA ALA A 54 -0.11 12.62 7.76
C ALA A 54 0.48 12.18 9.11
N ASP A 55 -0.23 11.34 9.86
CA ASP A 55 0.14 10.85 11.19
C ASP A 55 1.23 9.77 11.17
N TYR A 56 1.61 9.30 9.97
CA TYR A 56 2.47 8.12 9.81
C TYR A 56 3.76 8.42 9.07
N ASP A 57 4.81 7.67 9.42
CA ASP A 57 6.10 7.71 8.75
C ASP A 57 6.07 6.98 7.40
N ALA A 58 7.10 7.20 6.58
CA ALA A 58 7.19 6.60 5.24
C ALA A 58 7.11 5.06 5.27
N ARG A 59 7.63 4.44 6.34
CA ARG A 59 7.60 2.98 6.49
C ARG A 59 6.18 2.48 6.68
N THR A 60 5.39 3.14 7.51
CA THR A 60 3.99 2.78 7.78
C THR A 60 3.13 3.07 6.58
N VAL A 61 3.29 4.23 5.93
CA VAL A 61 2.57 4.57 4.69
C VAL A 61 2.89 3.56 3.57
N MET A 62 4.14 3.13 3.44
CA MET A 62 4.49 2.10 2.47
C MET A 62 3.93 0.73 2.85
N ALA A 63 3.87 0.38 4.14
CA ALA A 63 3.21 -0.85 4.60
C ALA A 63 1.72 -0.88 4.22
N MET A 64 1.04 0.26 4.24
CA MET A 64 -0.36 0.39 3.81
C MET A 64 -0.54 0.06 2.33
N ILE A 65 0.36 0.56 1.47
CA ILE A 65 0.39 0.23 0.04
C ILE A 65 0.66 -1.27 -0.18
N VAL A 66 1.65 -1.82 0.54
CA VAL A 66 2.00 -3.24 0.47
C VAL A 66 0.81 -4.13 0.90
N TYR A 67 0.08 -3.72 1.94
CA TYR A 67 -1.12 -4.42 2.38
C TYR A 67 -2.16 -4.52 1.26
N VAL A 68 -2.50 -3.41 0.62
CA VAL A 68 -3.48 -3.42 -0.48
C VAL A 68 -3.04 -4.34 -1.63
N VAL A 69 -1.79 -4.21 -2.06
CA VAL A 69 -1.26 -5.01 -3.19
C VAL A 69 -1.19 -6.50 -2.88
N ARG A 70 -0.82 -6.88 -1.65
CA ARG A 70 -0.74 -8.29 -1.25
C ARG A 70 -2.12 -8.90 -0.98
N GLN A 71 -3.01 -8.15 -0.35
CA GLN A 71 -4.33 -8.64 0.02
C GLN A 71 -5.28 -8.77 -1.18
N GLU A 72 -5.07 -8.01 -2.26
CA GLU A 72 -5.80 -8.20 -3.53
C GLU A 72 -5.63 -9.63 -4.10
N LYS A 73 -4.53 -10.33 -3.78
CA LYS A 73 -4.33 -11.74 -4.18
C LYS A 73 -5.26 -12.71 -3.44
N PHE A 74 -5.75 -12.32 -2.26
CA PHE A 74 -6.54 -13.16 -1.36
C PHE A 74 -8.04 -12.80 -1.35
N GLY A 75 -8.41 -11.68 -1.96
CA GLY A 75 -9.81 -11.26 -2.10
C GLY A 75 -9.95 -10.21 -3.19
N ALA A 76 -11.10 -10.21 -3.87
CA ALA A 76 -11.34 -9.29 -4.98
C ALA A 76 -11.66 -7.88 -4.46
N GLY A 77 -10.99 -6.88 -5.04
CA GLY A 77 -11.48 -5.52 -5.06
C GLY A 77 -11.01 -4.63 -3.91
N LEU A 78 -10.05 -5.04 -3.08
CA LEU A 78 -9.43 -4.14 -2.12
C LEU A 78 -8.66 -3.03 -2.87
N MET A 79 -7.88 -3.39 -3.89
CA MET A 79 -7.18 -2.42 -4.73
C MET A 79 -8.17 -1.52 -5.48
N LEU A 80 -9.31 -2.07 -5.95
CA LEU A 80 -10.35 -1.28 -6.60
C LEU A 80 -10.99 -0.29 -5.64
N HIS A 81 -11.33 -0.75 -4.43
CA HIS A 81 -11.84 0.08 -3.36
C HIS A 81 -10.84 1.20 -3.01
N SER A 82 -9.56 0.87 -2.82
CA SER A 82 -8.52 1.85 -2.51
C SER A 82 -8.33 2.90 -3.62
N LEU A 83 -8.45 2.51 -4.89
CA LEU A 83 -8.41 3.44 -6.02
C LEU A 83 -9.64 4.34 -6.05
N ASN A 84 -10.85 3.78 -5.91
CA ASN A 84 -12.10 4.54 -5.95
C ASN A 84 -12.22 5.57 -4.80
N HIS A 85 -11.61 5.29 -3.65
CA HIS A 85 -11.58 6.20 -2.50
C HIS A 85 -10.30 7.06 -2.44
N GLY A 86 -9.44 7.00 -3.46
CA GLY A 86 -8.24 7.82 -3.56
C GLY A 86 -7.16 7.51 -2.51
N LEU A 87 -7.23 6.36 -1.84
CA LEU A 87 -6.30 5.97 -0.77
C LEU A 87 -4.86 5.86 -1.28
N ILE A 88 -4.66 5.13 -2.39
CA ILE A 88 -3.33 4.99 -3.02
C ILE A 88 -2.74 6.36 -3.36
N GLN A 89 -3.57 7.27 -3.90
CA GLN A 89 -3.12 8.61 -4.26
C GLN A 89 -2.74 9.45 -3.03
N ARG A 90 -3.52 9.35 -1.94
CA ARG A 90 -3.21 10.02 -0.66
C ARG A 90 -1.88 9.51 -0.08
N TRP A 91 -1.67 8.19 -0.06
CA TRP A 91 -0.45 7.59 0.47
C TRP A 91 0.79 7.93 -0.36
N LEU A 92 0.69 7.89 -1.69
CA LEU A 92 1.79 8.31 -2.57
C LEU A 92 2.15 9.79 -2.38
N ARG A 93 1.16 10.68 -2.25
CA ARG A 93 1.41 12.10 -1.94
C ARG A 93 2.14 12.27 -0.61
N ARG A 94 1.76 11.51 0.42
CA ARG A 94 2.46 11.57 1.71
C ARG A 94 3.91 11.13 1.60
N LEU A 95 4.20 10.07 0.83
CA LEU A 95 5.58 9.63 0.59
C LEU A 95 6.41 10.73 -0.08
N VAL A 96 5.86 11.43 -1.08
CA VAL A 96 6.52 12.59 -1.71
C VAL A 96 6.76 13.71 -0.70
N GLN A 97 5.77 14.07 0.11
CA GLN A 97 5.92 15.09 1.15
C GLN A 97 7.06 14.77 2.12
N ILE A 98 7.17 13.52 2.57
CA ILE A 98 8.26 13.09 3.47
C ILE A 98 9.63 13.21 2.79
N ASP A 99 9.71 12.93 1.49
CA ASP A 99 10.95 13.07 0.73
C ASP A 99 11.36 14.55 0.59
N ASP A 100 10.40 15.43 0.28
CA ASP A 100 10.61 16.88 0.18
C ASP A 100 11.04 17.49 1.53
N GLU A 101 10.42 17.06 2.64
CA GLU A 101 10.76 17.45 4.01
C GLU A 101 12.22 17.09 4.35
N ARG A 102 12.68 15.92 3.92
CA ARG A 102 14.07 15.45 4.12
C ARG A 102 15.07 16.17 3.24
N ALA A 103 14.70 16.51 2.01
CA ALA A 103 15.58 17.24 1.08
C ALA A 103 15.79 18.72 1.48
N SER A 104 14.86 19.26 2.28
CA SER A 104 14.89 20.66 2.75
C SER A 104 15.54 20.83 4.13
N SER A 105 15.96 19.73 4.78
CA SER A 105 16.60 19.68 6.10
C SER A 105 18.10 19.45 6.00
#